data_AF-A0A2V6WLX6-F1
#
_entry.id   AF-A0A2V6WLX6-F1
#
_cell.length_a   1.000
_cell.length_b   1.000
_cell.length_c   1.000
_cell.angle_alpha   90.00
_cell.angle_beta   90.00
_cell.angle_gamma   90.00
#
_symmetry.space_group_name_H-M   'P 1'
#
loop_
_entity.id
_entity.type
_entity.pdbx_description
1 polymer ?
#
loop_
_entity_poly.entity_id
_entity_poly.type
_entity_poly.pdbx_seq_one_letter_code
_entity_poly.pdbx_strand_id
1 'polypeptide(L)'
;MVTAVLAVGAARRAAFVATGLIVALGVGAVLIVEGVRYPARFARDFDVRPIAAAARALTPAGVAVPVHPDIWLTYDFYLRRPVAELDRPAVERLLAGEPRGSLIVMRETWSELQPKAHPSWRVVTAHSVPSREIVVLGGGGA
;
A
#
# COMPACT_ATOMS: atom_id res chain seq x y z
N MET A 1 28.02 4.27 -59.82
CA MET A 1 28.32 3.97 -58.39
C MET A 1 27.55 4.87 -57.42
N VAL A 2 27.46 6.19 -57.64
CA VAL A 2 26.79 7.16 -56.73
C VAL A 2 25.31 6.81 -56.44
N THR A 3 24.54 6.40 -57.43
CA THR A 3 23.12 6.02 -57.30
C THR A 3 22.90 4.79 -56.42
N ALA A 4 23.79 3.79 -56.48
CA ALA A 4 23.71 2.59 -55.67
C ALA A 4 23.99 2.89 -54.18
N VAL A 5 24.95 3.77 -53.90
CA VAL A 5 25.28 4.20 -52.53
C VAL A 5 24.11 4.98 -51.89
N LEU A 6 23.47 5.87 -52.66
CA LEU A 6 22.29 6.60 -52.20
C LEU A 6 21.09 5.68 -51.94
N ALA A 7 20.86 4.66 -52.79
CA ALA A 7 19.80 3.68 -52.61
C ALA A 7 20.02 2.82 -51.34
N VAL A 8 21.26 2.36 -51.09
CA VAL A 8 21.62 1.62 -49.88
C VAL A 8 21.45 2.50 -48.63
N GLY A 9 21.82 3.77 -48.70
CA GLY A 9 21.62 4.73 -47.61
C GLY A 9 20.13 4.98 -47.30
N ALA A 10 19.31 5.16 -48.32
CA ALA A 10 17.85 5.33 -48.17
C ALA A 10 17.18 4.07 -47.60
N ALA A 11 17.56 2.88 -48.07
CA ALA A 11 17.04 1.62 -47.56
C ALA A 11 17.42 1.39 -46.08
N ARG A 12 18.67 1.69 -45.69
CA ARG A 12 19.11 1.64 -44.28
C ARG A 12 18.34 2.60 -43.40
N ARG A 13 18.09 3.83 -43.87
CA ARG A 13 17.30 4.83 -43.13
C ARG A 13 15.84 4.40 -42.98
N ALA A 14 15.24 3.85 -44.04
CA ALA A 14 13.87 3.33 -43.99
C ALA A 14 13.75 2.14 -43.03
N ALA A 15 14.70 1.21 -43.04
CA ALA A 15 14.75 0.11 -42.10
C ALA A 15 14.91 0.59 -40.65
N PHE A 16 15.78 1.58 -40.40
CA PHE A 16 15.94 2.16 -39.06
C PHE A 16 14.65 2.83 -38.56
N VAL A 17 13.97 3.60 -39.42
CA VAL A 17 12.68 4.23 -39.10
C VAL A 17 11.59 3.19 -38.86
N ALA A 18 11.52 2.14 -39.68
CA ALA A 18 10.56 1.06 -39.52
C ALA A 18 10.77 0.30 -38.20
N THR A 19 12.01 -0.04 -37.86
CA THR A 19 12.34 -0.65 -36.57
C THR A 19 11.99 0.28 -35.40
N GLY A 20 12.32 1.57 -35.51
CA GLY A 20 11.97 2.56 -34.50
C GLY A 20 10.45 2.67 -34.28
N LEU A 21 9.67 2.65 -35.38
CA LEU A 21 8.21 2.66 -35.33
C LEU A 21 7.65 1.41 -34.64
N ILE A 22 8.18 0.22 -34.96
CA ILE A 22 7.76 -1.03 -34.32
C ILE A 22 8.03 -1.00 -32.81
N VAL A 23 9.21 -0.53 -32.40
CA VAL A 23 9.54 -0.37 -30.98
C VAL A 23 8.61 0.63 -30.30
N ALA A 24 8.38 1.79 -30.92
CA ALA A 24 7.50 2.82 -30.37
C ALA A 24 6.07 2.31 -30.18
N LEU A 25 5.52 1.58 -31.17
CA LEU A 25 4.21 0.96 -31.07
C LEU A 25 4.16 -0.13 -29.99
N GLY A 26 5.21 -0.94 -29.89
CA GLY A 26 5.32 -1.97 -28.85
C GLY A 26 5.33 -1.36 -27.43
N VAL A 27 6.15 -0.33 -27.21
CA VAL A 27 6.19 0.39 -25.92
C VAL A 27 4.86 1.07 -25.65
N GLY A 28 4.26 1.74 -26.64
CA GLY A 28 2.95 2.37 -26.50
C GLY A 28 1.86 1.39 -26.10
N ALA A 29 1.83 0.20 -26.72
CA ALA A 29 0.87 -0.85 -26.37
C ALA A 29 1.07 -1.35 -24.93
N VAL A 30 2.32 -1.58 -24.50
CA VAL A 30 2.62 -1.99 -23.11
C VAL A 30 2.17 -0.93 -22.12
N LEU A 31 2.44 0.34 -22.39
CA LEU A 31 2.03 1.45 -21.52
C LEU A 31 0.51 1.58 -21.41
N ILE A 32 -0.24 1.34 -22.50
CA ILE A 32 -1.71 1.34 -22.46
C ILE A 32 -2.22 0.18 -21.60
N VAL A 33 -1.68 -1.03 -21.80
CA VAL A 33 -2.10 -2.22 -21.03
C VAL A 33 -1.80 -2.04 -19.55
N GLU A 34 -0.58 -1.61 -19.20
CA GLU A 34 -0.21 -1.33 -17.81
C GLU A 34 -1.03 -0.17 -17.25
N GLY A 35 -1.24 0.92 -18.00
CA GLY A 35 -2.04 2.05 -17.56
C GLY A 35 -3.48 1.67 -17.18
N VAL A 36 -4.08 0.70 -17.86
CA VAL A 36 -5.44 0.22 -17.56
C VAL A 36 -5.45 -0.86 -16.46
N ARG A 37 -4.50 -1.80 -16.49
CA ARG A 37 -4.51 -2.96 -15.58
C ARG A 37 -3.84 -2.69 -14.25
N TYR A 38 -2.78 -1.88 -14.24
CA TYR A 38 -2.01 -1.57 -13.05
C TYR A 38 -2.87 -0.95 -11.95
N PRO A 39 -3.75 0.05 -12.20
CA PRO A 39 -4.55 0.64 -11.13
C PRO A 39 -5.51 -0.35 -10.46
N ALA A 40 -6.16 -1.21 -11.25
CA ALA A 40 -7.09 -2.21 -10.72
C ALA A 40 -6.35 -3.30 -9.92
N ARG A 41 -5.21 -3.77 -10.43
CA ARG A 41 -4.34 -4.71 -9.72
C ARG A 41 -3.84 -4.09 -8.41
N PHE A 42 -3.36 -2.85 -8.46
CA PHE A 42 -2.86 -2.13 -7.31
C PHE A 42 -3.96 -1.91 -6.26
N ALA A 43 -5.16 -1.49 -6.65
CA ALA A 43 -6.28 -1.32 -5.72
C ALA A 43 -6.71 -2.62 -5.06
N ARG A 44 -6.59 -3.75 -5.76
CA ARG A 44 -6.89 -5.08 -5.22
C ARG A 44 -5.80 -5.56 -4.25
N ASP A 45 -4.55 -5.43 -4.65
CA ASP A 45 -3.40 -5.93 -3.89
C ASP A 45 -3.13 -5.05 -2.65
N PHE A 46 -3.56 -3.78 -2.66
CA PHE A 46 -3.46 -2.83 -1.55
C PHE A 46 -4.85 -2.42 -1.03
N ASP A 47 -5.81 -3.35 -1.00
CA ASP A 47 -7.17 -3.06 -0.52
C ASP A 47 -7.20 -2.79 1.00
N VAL A 48 -7.13 -1.51 1.37
CA VAL A 48 -7.11 -1.07 2.77
C VAL A 48 -8.49 -1.05 3.43
N ARG A 49 -9.58 -1.30 2.68
CA ARG A 49 -10.96 -1.20 3.20
C ARG A 49 -11.26 -2.11 4.39
N PRO A 50 -10.80 -3.38 4.43
CA PRO A 50 -11.06 -4.26 5.58
C PRO A 50 -10.40 -3.75 6.87
N ILE A 51 -9.15 -3.28 6.78
CA ILE A 51 -8.41 -2.69 7.90
C ILE A 51 -9.11 -1.42 8.39
N ALA A 52 -9.49 -0.53 7.47
CA ALA A 52 -10.19 0.70 7.81
C ALA A 52 -11.55 0.45 8.47
N ALA A 53 -12.32 -0.54 7.98
CA ALA A 53 -13.60 -0.91 8.56
C ALA A 53 -13.45 -1.43 10.00
N ALA A 54 -12.48 -2.30 10.26
CA ALA A 54 -12.22 -2.83 11.60
C ALA A 54 -11.77 -1.74 12.58
N ALA A 55 -10.83 -0.89 12.18
CA ALA A 55 -10.37 0.21 13.02
C ALA A 55 -11.50 1.20 13.36
N ARG A 56 -12.39 1.48 12.39
CA ARG A 56 -13.58 2.33 12.61
C ARG A 56 -14.60 1.70 13.56
N ALA A 57 -14.78 0.39 13.52
CA ALA A 57 -15.71 -0.32 14.39
C ALA A 57 -15.23 -0.31 15.86
N LEU A 58 -13.92 -0.37 16.06
CA LEU A 58 -13.30 -0.43 17.38
C LEU A 58 -13.05 0.95 18.01
N THR A 59 -12.95 2.00 17.20
CA THR A 59 -12.66 3.35 17.69
C THR A 59 -13.95 4.16 17.91
N PRO A 60 -14.16 4.79 19.08
CA PRO A 60 -15.31 5.66 19.33
C PRO A 60 -15.40 6.83 18.34
N ALA A 61 -16.61 7.23 17.95
CA ALA A 61 -16.81 8.33 16.99
C ALA A 61 -16.14 9.63 17.45
N GLY A 62 -15.50 10.35 16.52
CA GLY A 62 -14.78 11.60 16.80
C GLY A 62 -13.36 11.42 17.39
N VAL A 63 -12.96 10.19 17.75
CA VAL A 63 -11.61 9.88 18.22
C VAL A 63 -10.71 9.53 17.03
N ALA A 64 -9.49 10.08 17.06
CA ALA A 64 -8.47 9.76 16.08
C ALA A 64 -8.00 8.31 16.20
N VAL A 65 -7.76 7.66 15.07
CA VAL A 65 -7.26 6.28 15.05
C VAL A 65 -5.74 6.32 15.20
N PRO A 66 -5.17 5.76 16.28
CA PRO A 66 -3.73 5.71 16.45
C PRO A 66 -3.11 4.69 15.49
N VAL A 67 -1.97 5.08 14.94
CA VAL A 67 -1.25 4.39 13.88
C VAL A 67 0.25 4.48 14.18
N HIS A 68 0.97 3.36 14.19
CA HIS A 68 2.44 3.42 14.24
C HIS A 68 2.98 3.95 12.89
N PRO A 69 4.10 4.69 12.84
CA PRO A 69 4.60 5.29 11.61
C PRO A 69 4.92 4.17 10.61
N ASP A 70 4.90 4.51 9.32
CA ASP A 70 5.03 3.62 8.15
C ASP A 70 3.72 2.99 7.64
N ILE A 71 2.57 3.47 8.11
CA ILE A 71 1.27 3.14 7.50
C ILE A 71 0.93 4.24 6.49
N TRP A 72 0.60 3.83 5.27
CA TRP A 72 0.53 4.74 4.11
C TRP A 72 -0.56 5.83 4.24
N LEU A 73 -0.32 7.03 3.70
CA LEU A 73 -1.30 8.13 3.63
C LEU A 73 -2.68 7.73 3.06
N THR A 74 -2.73 6.66 2.27
CA THR A 74 -3.98 6.14 1.67
C THR A 74 -5.03 5.78 2.74
N TYR A 75 -4.61 5.40 3.95
CA TYR A 75 -5.52 4.99 5.02
C TYR A 75 -6.46 6.12 5.47
N ASP A 76 -6.01 7.37 5.45
CA ASP A 76 -6.79 8.55 5.86
C ASP A 76 -8.10 8.68 5.05
N PHE A 77 -8.03 8.41 3.75
CA PHE A 77 -9.18 8.47 2.85
C PHE A 77 -10.26 7.43 3.19
N TYR A 78 -9.86 6.23 3.62
CA TYR A 78 -10.79 5.13 3.89
C TYR A 78 -11.27 5.09 5.34
N LEU A 79 -10.45 5.56 6.29
CA LEU A 79 -10.80 5.65 7.70
C LEU A 79 -11.90 6.69 7.95
N ARG A 80 -12.00 7.72 7.10
CA ARG A 80 -12.95 8.85 7.25
C ARG A 80 -12.91 9.46 8.65
N ARG A 81 -11.74 9.41 9.29
CA ARG A 81 -11.46 9.84 10.65
C ARG A 81 -10.04 10.38 10.71
N PRO A 82 -9.76 11.32 11.63
CA PRO A 82 -8.39 11.76 11.84
C PRO A 82 -7.51 10.58 12.23
N VAL A 83 -6.30 10.54 11.69
CA VAL A 83 -5.27 9.58 12.04
C VAL A 83 -4.25 10.26 12.94
N ALA A 84 -3.87 9.57 14.02
CA ALA A 84 -2.83 10.02 14.92
C ALA A 84 -1.62 9.10 14.76
N GLU A 85 -0.59 9.59 14.07
CA GLU A 85 0.68 8.89 14.00
C GLU A 85 1.37 8.94 15.37
N LEU A 86 1.65 7.77 15.93
CA LEU A 86 2.28 7.60 17.23
C LEU A 86 3.70 7.08 17.02
N ASP A 87 4.69 7.69 17.63
CA ASP A 87 6.04 7.14 17.68
C ASP A 87 6.09 5.83 18.50
N ARG A 88 7.22 5.10 18.39
CA ARG A 88 7.40 3.83 19.11
C ARG A 88 7.17 3.96 20.63
N PRO A 89 7.69 4.98 21.34
CA PRO A 89 7.40 5.17 22.76
C PRO A 89 5.91 5.46 23.07
N ALA A 90 5.20 6.20 22.23
CA ALA A 90 3.77 6.42 22.41
C ALA A 90 2.96 5.14 22.19
N VAL A 91 3.33 4.32 21.21
CA VAL A 91 2.70 3.01 20.99
C VAL A 91 2.94 2.07 22.17
N GLU A 92 4.16 2.01 22.71
CA GLU A 92 4.45 1.21 23.90
C GLU A 92 3.62 1.64 25.11
N ARG A 93 3.51 2.95 25.36
CA ARG A 93 2.66 3.49 26.43
C ARG A 93 1.18 3.16 26.21
N LEU A 94 0.70 3.23 24.98
CA LEU A 94 -0.68 2.88 24.63
C LEU A 94 -0.96 1.39 24.88
N LEU A 95 -0.06 0.52 24.43
CA LEU A 95 -0.18 -0.93 24.55
C LEU A 95 -0.04 -1.43 25.99
N ALA A 96 0.69 -0.72 26.85
CA ALA A 96 0.83 -1.07 28.26
C ALA A 96 -0.49 -0.95 29.04
N GLY A 97 -1.43 -0.13 28.57
CA GLY A 97 -2.76 0.03 29.16
C GLY A 97 -3.82 -0.86 28.53
N GLU A 98 -5.01 -0.89 29.12
CA GLU A 98 -6.17 -1.54 28.52
C GLU A 98 -6.58 -0.88 27.19
N PRO A 99 -7.04 -1.67 26.20
CA PRO A 99 -7.48 -1.19 24.91
C PRO A 99 -8.76 -0.36 25.04
N ARG A 100 -8.64 0.95 24.76
CA ARG A 100 -9.76 1.89 24.68
C ARG A 100 -10.24 2.17 23.24
N GLY A 101 -9.64 1.49 22.27
CA GLY A 101 -9.90 1.68 20.84
C GLY A 101 -9.10 0.68 20.01
N SER A 102 -8.90 0.99 18.73
CA SER A 102 -7.98 0.23 17.88
C SER A 102 -6.61 0.86 17.79
N LEU A 103 -5.61 0.05 17.45
CA LEU A 103 -4.30 0.49 17.00
C LEU A 103 -3.95 -0.27 15.72
N ILE A 104 -3.51 0.44 14.68
CA ILE A 104 -3.03 -0.19 13.43
C ILE A 104 -1.50 -0.22 13.47
N VAL A 105 -0.91 -1.39 13.25
CA VAL A 105 0.56 -1.59 13.17
C VAL A 105 0.92 -2.65 12.13
N MET A 106 2.19 -2.76 11.80
CA MET A 106 2.73 -3.91 11.06
C MET A 106 2.76 -5.15 11.96
N ARG A 107 2.60 -6.35 11.37
CA ARG A 107 2.66 -7.63 12.09
C ARG A 107 3.98 -7.80 12.83
N GLU A 108 5.08 -7.43 12.20
CA GLU A 108 6.43 -7.56 12.76
C GLU A 108 6.56 -6.68 14.02
N THR A 109 6.09 -5.44 13.94
CA THR A 109 6.05 -4.51 15.07
C THR A 109 5.16 -5.04 16.21
N TRP A 110 4.00 -5.63 15.88
CA TRP A 110 3.16 -6.26 16.91
C TRP A 110 3.88 -7.42 17.60
N SER A 111 4.52 -8.33 16.86
CA SER A 111 5.23 -9.48 17.43
C SER A 111 6.33 -9.06 18.41
N GLU A 112 7.02 -7.94 18.13
CA GLU A 112 8.03 -7.37 19.04
C GLU A 112 7.42 -6.75 20.31
N LEU A 113 6.25 -6.11 20.19
CA LEU A 113 5.61 -5.34 21.25
C LEU A 113 4.67 -6.17 22.12
N GLN A 114 4.14 -7.27 21.58
CA GLN A 114 3.19 -8.15 22.25
C GLN A 114 3.63 -8.58 23.65
N PRO A 115 4.90 -8.95 23.93
CA PRO A 115 5.33 -9.35 25.27
C PRO A 115 5.23 -8.24 26.32
N LYS A 116 5.20 -6.96 25.89
CA LYS A 116 5.12 -5.78 26.77
C LYS A 116 3.72 -5.17 26.81
N ALA A 117 2.79 -5.66 25.98
CA ALA A 117 1.44 -5.15 25.89
C ALA A 117 0.54 -5.74 26.99
N HIS A 118 -0.52 -5.01 27.35
CA HIS A 118 -1.56 -5.51 28.23
C HIS A 118 -2.24 -6.74 27.60
N PRO A 119 -2.50 -7.82 28.36
CA PRO A 119 -2.95 -9.11 27.81
C PRO A 119 -4.32 -9.08 27.11
N SER A 120 -5.11 -8.03 27.30
CA SER A 120 -6.41 -7.86 26.63
C SER A 120 -6.31 -7.34 25.19
N TRP A 121 -5.12 -6.88 24.77
CA TRP A 121 -4.88 -6.54 23.37
C TRP A 121 -4.81 -7.80 22.52
N ARG A 122 -5.56 -7.81 21.43
CA ARG A 122 -5.57 -8.91 20.47
C ARG A 122 -5.69 -8.40 19.05
N VAL A 123 -5.20 -9.20 18.12
CA VAL A 123 -5.38 -8.98 16.69
C VAL A 123 -6.85 -9.23 16.37
N VAL A 124 -7.56 -8.17 15.97
CA VAL A 124 -8.96 -8.25 15.58
C VAL A 124 -9.08 -8.57 14.10
N THR A 125 -8.21 -7.99 13.28
CA THR A 125 -8.08 -8.33 11.86
C THR A 125 -6.65 -8.20 11.40
N ALA A 126 -6.33 -8.91 10.34
CA ALA A 126 -5.07 -8.80 9.64
C ALA A 126 -5.30 -8.76 8.13
N HIS A 127 -4.42 -8.10 7.41
CA HIS A 127 -4.47 -8.01 5.97
C HIS A 127 -3.07 -8.04 5.38
N SER A 128 -2.86 -8.93 4.42
CA SER A 128 -1.61 -9.05 3.70
C SER A 128 -1.58 -8.08 2.52
N VAL A 129 -0.52 -7.30 2.46
CA VAL A 129 -0.13 -6.45 1.33
C VAL A 129 1.10 -7.13 0.70
N PRO A 130 1.41 -7.00 -0.61
CA PRO A 130 2.40 -7.84 -1.31
C PRO A 130 3.77 -8.06 -0.66
N SER A 131 4.20 -7.17 0.25
CA SER A 131 5.48 -7.30 0.97
C SER A 131 5.37 -7.28 2.49
N ARG A 132 4.19 -7.06 3.08
CA ARG A 132 4.00 -6.83 4.53
C ARG A 132 2.61 -7.24 4.99
N GLU A 133 2.47 -7.59 6.26
CA GLU A 133 1.16 -7.83 6.87
C GLU A 133 0.82 -6.71 7.85
N ILE A 134 -0.36 -6.12 7.69
CA ILE A 134 -0.88 -5.05 8.55
C ILE A 134 -1.94 -5.63 9.46
N VAL A 135 -1.92 -5.24 10.73
CA VAL A 135 -2.79 -5.76 11.76
C VAL A 135 -3.53 -4.64 12.46
N VAL A 136 -4.80 -4.88 12.77
CA VAL A 136 -5.58 -4.01 13.66
C VAL A 136 -5.68 -4.72 15.00
N LEU A 137 -5.14 -4.05 16.01
CA LEU A 137 -5.22 -4.45 17.40
C LEU A 137 -6.43 -3.79 18.04
N GLY A 138 -7.03 -4.47 19.01
CA GLY A 138 -8.10 -3.91 19.81
C GLY A 138 -8.40 -4.73 21.04
N GLY A 139 -9.38 -4.26 21.80
CA GLY A 139 -9.92 -4.98 22.94
C GLY A 139 -10.69 -6.19 22.48
N GLY A 140 -10.28 -7.34 23.00
CA GLY A 140 -10.85 -7.73 24.28
C GLY A 140 -12.37 -7.91 24.45
N GLY A 141 -13.28 -7.47 23.56
CA GLY A 141 -14.72 -7.58 23.74
C GLY A 141 -15.16 -8.94 24.30
N ALA A 142 -15.71 -8.91 25.51
CA ALA A 142 -16.68 -9.87 26.02
C ALA A 142 -17.99 -9.73 25.24
#